data_AF-A0A8J3DKM0-F1
#
_entry.id   AF-A0A8J3DKM0-F1
#
_cell.length_a   1.000
_cell.length_b   1.000
_cell.length_c   1.000
_cell.angle_alpha   90.00
_cell.angle_beta   90.00
_cell.angle_gamma   90.00
#
_symmetry.space_group_name_H-M   'P 1'
#
loop_
_entity.id
_entity.type
_entity.pdbx_description
1 polymer ?
#
loop_
_entity_poly.entity_id
_entity_poly.type
_entity_poly.pdbx_seq_one_letter_code
_entity_poly.pdbx_strand_id
1 'polypeptide(L)'
;MNDFSKALNNRFNLEAPESYKALESHSGLLWKDEYRGSELNESNIPYFWLNDMEWYQATEIENFEFEEYHKPGFIPFAHTGGGDYWCWSPPHETNSEIPVLLCPHDCEEAEFYAPNFSSALFRHALEYSASIDEDELELLKATLTKLLSYFSEIWDDQWVEKIKEVSSTPLTWNQYEHYIEHEFGKDFIERTIIWTK
;
A
#
# COMPACT_ATOMS: atom_id res chain seq x y z
N MET A 1 -18.48 -12.06 -4.01
CA MET A 1 -17.05 -12.32 -3.83
C MET A 1 -16.37 -11.15 -4.50
N ASN A 2 -15.67 -10.31 -3.74
CA ASN A 2 -14.92 -9.21 -4.33
C ASN A 2 -13.75 -9.85 -5.06
N ASP A 3 -13.69 -9.68 -6.37
CA ASP A 3 -12.71 -10.29 -7.27
C ASP A 3 -11.84 -9.16 -7.82
N PHE A 4 -11.05 -8.58 -6.93
CA PHE A 4 -10.13 -7.47 -7.19
C PHE A 4 -9.10 -7.87 -8.26
N SER A 5 -8.56 -9.10 -8.18
CA SER A 5 -7.62 -9.59 -9.18
C SER A 5 -8.26 -9.65 -10.57
N LYS A 6 -9.51 -10.11 -10.66
CA LYS A 6 -10.27 -10.07 -11.92
C LYS A 6 -10.58 -8.65 -12.36
N ALA A 7 -10.91 -7.74 -11.44
CA ALA A 7 -11.17 -6.34 -11.78
C ALA A 7 -9.94 -5.68 -12.42
N LEU A 8 -8.75 -5.91 -11.85
CA LEU A 8 -7.47 -5.44 -12.40
C LEU A 8 -7.22 -6.01 -13.80
N ASN A 9 -7.49 -7.31 -13.98
CA ASN A 9 -7.34 -7.94 -15.28
C ASN A 9 -8.33 -7.39 -16.31
N ASN A 10 -9.60 -7.27 -15.95
CA ASN A 10 -10.66 -6.77 -16.84
C ASN A 10 -10.39 -5.32 -17.28
N ARG A 11 -10.00 -4.43 -16.35
CA ARG A 11 -9.85 -3.00 -16.62
C ARG A 11 -8.52 -2.66 -17.28
N PHE A 12 -7.44 -3.26 -16.79
CA PHE A 12 -6.07 -2.84 -17.09
C PHE A 12 -5.24 -3.92 -17.78
N ASN A 13 -5.80 -5.11 -18.01
CA ASN A 13 -5.07 -6.28 -18.51
C ASN A 13 -3.84 -6.62 -17.65
N LEU A 14 -3.95 -6.37 -16.33
CA LEU A 14 -2.93 -6.70 -15.36
C LEU A 14 -3.21 -8.06 -14.74
N GLU A 15 -2.22 -8.94 -14.71
CA GLU A 15 -2.25 -10.07 -13.80
C GLU A 15 -1.83 -9.58 -12.41
N ALA A 16 -2.71 -9.72 -11.42
CA ALA A 16 -2.42 -9.26 -10.06
C ALA A 16 -1.17 -9.97 -9.49
N PRO A 17 -0.31 -9.27 -8.74
CA PRO A 17 0.84 -9.89 -8.08
C PRO A 17 0.42 -11.04 -7.14
N GLU A 18 1.25 -12.06 -6.98
CA GLU A 18 0.93 -13.22 -6.13
C GLU A 18 0.65 -12.83 -4.68
N SER A 19 1.39 -11.86 -4.13
CA SER A 19 1.14 -11.31 -2.79
C SER A 19 -0.23 -10.62 -2.67
N TYR A 20 -0.73 -10.01 -3.75
CA TYR A 20 -2.06 -9.41 -3.80
C TYR A 20 -3.15 -10.49 -3.84
N LYS A 21 -2.98 -11.51 -4.70
CA LYS A 21 -3.88 -12.67 -4.78
C LYS A 21 -3.95 -13.42 -3.45
N ALA A 22 -2.81 -13.60 -2.78
CA ALA A 22 -2.73 -14.22 -1.46
C ALA A 22 -3.55 -13.43 -0.43
N LEU A 23 -3.43 -12.10 -0.41
CA LEU A 23 -4.19 -11.25 0.51
C LEU A 23 -5.70 -11.25 0.22
N GLU A 24 -6.08 -11.22 -1.06
CA GLU A 24 -7.47 -11.33 -1.51
C GLU A 24 -8.12 -12.63 -1.02
N SER A 25 -7.41 -13.76 -1.13
CA SER A 25 -7.93 -15.07 -0.76
C SER A 25 -8.26 -15.22 0.74
N HIS A 26 -7.61 -14.44 1.60
CA HIS A 26 -7.77 -14.49 3.05
C HIS A 26 -8.90 -13.58 3.59
N SER A 27 -9.72 -12.96 2.73
CA SER A 27 -10.61 -11.85 3.14
C SER A 27 -9.86 -10.69 3.80
N GLY A 28 -8.52 -10.63 3.65
CA GLY A 28 -7.65 -9.65 4.29
C GLY A 28 -7.87 -8.23 3.76
N LEU A 29 -8.48 -8.10 2.58
CA LEU A 29 -8.88 -6.82 1.97
C LEU A 29 -10.23 -6.26 2.47
N LEU A 30 -10.89 -6.92 3.42
CA LEU A 30 -12.20 -6.51 3.93
C LEU A 30 -12.10 -6.18 5.41
N TRP A 31 -11.62 -4.99 5.73
CA TRP A 31 -11.67 -4.49 7.10
C TRP A 31 -12.94 -3.66 7.29
N LYS A 32 -13.52 -3.78 8.48
CA LYS A 32 -14.42 -2.75 8.99
C LYS A 32 -13.58 -1.91 9.92
N ASP A 33 -13.07 -0.79 9.43
CA ASP A 33 -12.57 0.22 10.35
C ASP A 33 -13.75 1.07 10.84
N GLU A 34 -13.73 1.38 12.13
CA GLU A 34 -14.65 2.31 12.79
C GLU A 34 -14.28 3.78 12.48
N TYR A 35 -13.08 4.02 11.92
CA TYR A 35 -12.53 5.35 11.62
C TYR A 35 -12.73 5.82 10.18
N ARG A 36 -13.60 5.17 9.40
CA ARG A 36 -14.03 5.76 8.12
C ARG A 36 -14.66 7.13 8.43
N GLY A 37 -14.19 8.20 7.77
CA GLY A 37 -14.84 9.50 7.83
C GLY A 37 -16.35 9.33 7.67
N SER A 38 -17.14 9.99 8.53
CA SER A 38 -18.57 9.71 8.75
C SER A 38 -19.44 9.66 7.49
N GLU A 39 -19.00 10.27 6.39
CA GLU A 39 -19.72 10.34 5.12
C GLU A 39 -19.70 9.03 4.31
N LEU A 40 -18.70 8.16 4.51
CA LEU A 40 -18.62 6.86 3.81
C LEU A 40 -19.07 5.68 4.70
N ASN A 41 -19.37 5.93 5.98
CA ASN A 41 -19.91 4.91 6.89
C ASN A 41 -21.36 4.49 6.54
N GLU A 42 -22.05 5.22 5.64
CA GLU A 42 -23.42 4.90 5.23
C GLU A 42 -23.53 3.58 4.46
N SER A 43 -22.47 3.13 3.79
CA SER A 43 -22.56 2.01 2.85
C SER A 43 -22.39 0.62 3.51
N ASN A 44 -21.83 0.52 4.73
CA ASN A 44 -21.51 -0.77 5.39
C ASN A 44 -20.64 -1.74 4.55
N ILE A 45 -19.99 -1.24 3.49
CA ILE A 45 -19.13 -2.02 2.61
C ILE A 45 -17.75 -2.13 3.27
N PRO A 46 -17.26 -3.35 3.58
CA PRO A 46 -15.91 -3.51 4.11
C PRO A 46 -14.87 -3.03 3.09
N TYR A 47 -13.82 -2.38 3.56
CA TYR A 47 -12.73 -1.88 2.72
C TYR A 47 -11.41 -2.04 3.47
N PHE A 48 -10.30 -2.17 2.74
CA PHE A 48 -9.00 -2.26 3.36
C PHE A 48 -8.40 -0.87 3.50
N TRP A 49 -7.92 -0.57 4.71
CA TRP A 49 -7.26 0.67 5.04
C TRP A 49 -5.98 0.35 5.80
N LEU A 50 -4.87 0.90 5.33
CA LEU A 50 -3.57 0.78 5.97
C LEU A 50 -2.88 2.15 5.94
N ASN A 51 -3.09 2.94 6.99
CA ASN A 51 -2.37 4.19 7.23
C ASN A 51 -2.22 5.07 5.97
N ASP A 52 -3.35 5.62 5.49
CA ASP A 52 -3.45 6.44 4.27
C ASP A 52 -3.33 5.68 2.93
N MET A 53 -3.32 4.35 2.96
CA MET A 53 -3.55 3.51 1.79
C MET A 53 -4.96 2.92 1.87
N GLU A 54 -5.91 3.50 1.13
CA GLU A 54 -7.32 3.10 1.11
C GLU A 54 -7.64 2.35 -0.19
N TRP A 55 -7.98 1.06 -0.10
CA TRP A 55 -8.19 0.24 -1.30
C TRP A 55 -9.48 0.58 -2.01
N TYR A 56 -9.37 0.70 -3.33
CA TYR A 56 -10.53 0.68 -4.21
C TYR A 56 -11.24 -0.67 -4.11
N GLN A 57 -12.57 -0.63 -4.13
CA GLN A 57 -13.40 -1.80 -4.34
C GLN A 57 -13.21 -2.34 -5.76
N ALA A 58 -13.41 -3.65 -5.93
CA ALA A 58 -13.31 -4.28 -7.26
C ALA A 58 -14.17 -3.57 -8.33
N THR A 59 -15.37 -3.11 -7.98
CA THR A 59 -16.23 -2.35 -8.90
C THR A 59 -15.69 -0.96 -9.25
N GLU A 60 -14.96 -0.33 -8.33
CA GLU A 60 -14.32 0.97 -8.58
C GLU A 60 -13.12 0.78 -9.51
N ILE A 61 -12.33 -0.28 -9.30
CA ILE A 61 -11.26 -0.69 -10.22
C ILE A 61 -11.83 -0.98 -11.62
N GLU A 62 -12.90 -1.76 -11.74
CA GLU A 62 -13.49 -2.10 -13.05
C GLU A 62 -14.01 -0.89 -13.83
N ASN A 63 -14.48 0.14 -13.12
CA ASN A 63 -15.03 1.36 -13.73
C ASN A 63 -14.06 2.54 -13.61
N PHE A 64 -12.80 2.29 -13.28
CA PHE A 64 -11.86 3.37 -12.96
C PHE A 64 -11.63 4.28 -14.17
N GLU A 65 -11.83 5.56 -13.97
CA GLU A 65 -11.50 6.61 -14.93
C GLU A 65 -10.45 7.52 -14.31
N PHE A 66 -9.37 7.78 -15.06
CA PHE A 66 -8.39 8.76 -14.63
C PHE A 66 -9.00 10.16 -14.76
N GLU A 67 -8.83 10.95 -13.71
CA GLU A 67 -9.10 12.38 -13.77
C GLU A 67 -8.22 13.08 -14.82
N GLU A 68 -8.64 14.23 -15.34
CA GLU A 68 -7.96 14.89 -16.48
C GLU A 68 -6.48 15.23 -16.22
N TYR A 69 -6.12 15.46 -14.96
CA TYR A 69 -4.75 15.75 -14.52
C TYR A 69 -3.91 14.48 -14.32
N HIS A 70 -4.55 13.31 -14.23
CA HIS A 70 -3.90 12.02 -14.22
C HIS A 70 -3.72 11.48 -15.65
N LYS A 71 -2.46 11.40 -16.11
CA LYS A 71 -2.04 10.64 -17.31
C LYS A 71 -2.13 9.10 -17.14
N PRO A 72 -2.62 8.37 -18.15
CA PRO A 72 -2.65 6.90 -18.12
C PRO A 72 -1.22 6.31 -18.16
N GLY A 73 -1.05 5.11 -17.60
CA GLY A 73 0.23 4.37 -17.66
C GLY A 73 0.58 3.63 -16.37
N PHE A 74 0.05 4.08 -15.24
CA PHE A 74 0.08 3.36 -13.96
C PHE A 74 -1.30 2.79 -13.64
N ILE A 75 -1.34 1.81 -12.75
CA ILE A 75 -2.56 1.04 -12.46
C ILE A 75 -2.91 1.25 -10.99
N PRO A 76 -3.95 2.05 -10.68
CA PRO A 76 -4.32 2.35 -9.30
C PRO A 76 -4.98 1.15 -8.63
N PHE A 77 -4.69 0.98 -7.35
CA PHE A 77 -5.32 -0.05 -6.50
C PHE A 77 -5.81 0.50 -5.15
N ALA A 78 -5.25 1.62 -4.74
CA ALA A 78 -5.65 2.35 -3.54
C ALA A 78 -5.45 3.85 -3.76
N HIS A 79 -5.93 4.65 -2.83
CA HIS A 79 -5.73 6.10 -2.79
C HIS A 79 -5.39 6.58 -1.38
N THR A 80 -4.86 7.80 -1.27
CA THR A 80 -4.74 8.51 -0.01
C THR A 80 -6.05 9.21 0.35
N GLY A 81 -6.21 9.61 1.61
CA GLY A 81 -7.30 10.49 2.02
C GLY A 81 -7.23 11.88 1.34
N GLY A 82 -6.04 12.24 0.85
CA GLY A 82 -5.78 13.47 0.08
C GLY A 82 -6.13 13.37 -1.41
N GLY A 83 -6.44 12.18 -1.93
CA GLY A 83 -6.80 11.96 -3.33
C GLY A 83 -5.65 11.56 -4.25
N ASP A 84 -4.46 11.27 -3.71
CA ASP A 84 -3.33 10.73 -4.46
C ASP A 84 -3.54 9.23 -4.72
N TYR A 85 -2.88 8.69 -5.75
CA TYR A 85 -3.03 7.27 -6.08
C TYR A 85 -1.85 6.42 -5.66
N TRP A 86 -2.17 5.28 -5.07
CA TRP A 86 -1.25 4.16 -4.95
C TRP A 86 -1.40 3.28 -6.18
N CYS A 87 -0.32 3.16 -6.95
CA CYS A 87 -0.33 2.53 -8.25
C CYS A 87 0.72 1.43 -8.39
N TRP A 88 0.46 0.48 -9.28
CA TRP A 88 1.50 -0.33 -9.91
C TRP A 88 2.03 0.32 -11.19
N SER A 89 3.31 0.06 -11.51
CA SER A 89 3.92 0.46 -12.78
C SER A 89 4.49 -0.73 -13.56
N PRO A 90 3.66 -1.46 -14.35
CA PRO A 90 4.14 -2.56 -15.19
C PRO A 90 5.30 -2.20 -16.14
N PRO A 91 5.38 -0.97 -16.72
CA PRO A 91 6.54 -0.59 -17.55
C PRO A 91 7.89 -0.62 -16.81
N HIS A 92 7.87 -0.59 -15.47
CA HIS A 92 9.06 -0.61 -14.61
C HIS A 92 9.21 -1.94 -13.86
N GLU A 93 8.54 -3.01 -14.31
CA GLU A 93 8.72 -4.35 -13.76
C GLU A 93 10.18 -4.79 -13.83
N THR A 94 10.69 -5.31 -12.71
CA THR A 94 12.04 -5.88 -12.64
C THR A 94 12.01 -7.20 -11.89
N ASN A 95 12.73 -8.21 -12.37
CA ASN A 95 12.75 -9.55 -11.75
C ASN A 95 11.35 -10.16 -11.51
N SER A 96 10.39 -9.90 -12.41
CA SER A 96 8.99 -10.33 -12.28
C SER A 96 8.21 -9.69 -11.13
N GLU A 97 8.73 -8.59 -10.58
CA GLU A 97 8.10 -7.80 -9.54
C GLU A 97 7.71 -6.42 -10.09
N ILE A 98 6.44 -6.05 -9.89
CA ILE A 98 5.89 -4.77 -10.36
C ILE A 98 5.97 -3.76 -9.22
N PRO A 99 6.72 -2.65 -9.39
CA PRO A 99 6.89 -1.68 -8.32
C PRO A 99 5.58 -0.98 -7.98
N VAL A 100 5.47 -0.59 -6.70
CA VAL A 100 4.41 0.26 -6.17
C VAL A 100 4.91 1.70 -6.12
N LEU A 101 4.06 2.63 -6.56
CA LEU A 101 4.34 4.05 -6.63
C LEU A 101 3.27 4.84 -5.88
N LEU A 102 3.68 5.95 -5.28
CA LEU A 102 2.78 7.03 -4.89
C LEU A 102 2.70 8.04 -6.04
N CYS A 103 1.48 8.39 -6.44
CA CYS A 103 1.22 9.29 -7.55
C CYS A 103 0.40 10.49 -7.04
N PRO A 104 1.07 11.59 -6.65
CA PRO A 104 0.40 12.81 -6.21
C PRO A 104 -0.50 13.38 -7.30
N HIS A 105 -1.69 13.82 -6.90
CA HIS A 105 -2.68 14.37 -7.83
C HIS A 105 -2.33 15.77 -8.38
N ASP A 106 -1.46 16.49 -7.68
CA ASP A 106 -1.04 17.86 -7.99
C ASP A 106 0.38 17.94 -8.59
N CYS A 107 1.00 16.79 -8.88
CA CYS A 107 2.34 16.68 -9.43
C CYS A 107 2.37 15.90 -10.75
N GLU A 108 3.34 16.22 -11.62
CA GLU A 108 3.60 15.41 -12.83
C GLU A 108 4.55 14.23 -12.57
N GLU A 109 5.01 14.07 -11.33
CA GLU A 109 5.95 13.04 -10.90
C GLU A 109 5.28 12.01 -10.00
N ALA A 110 5.62 10.74 -10.16
CA ALA A 110 5.32 9.69 -9.19
C ALA A 110 6.60 9.25 -8.48
N GLU A 111 6.46 8.85 -7.23
CA GLU A 111 7.55 8.40 -6.37
C GLU A 111 7.58 6.88 -6.33
N PHE A 112 8.76 6.29 -6.49
CA PHE A 112 8.93 4.86 -6.25
C PHE A 112 8.79 4.57 -4.75
N TYR A 113 7.76 3.80 -4.38
CA TYR A 113 7.48 3.50 -2.98
C TYR A 113 8.02 2.13 -2.57
N ALA A 114 7.86 1.11 -3.39
CA ALA A 114 8.40 -0.21 -3.06
C ALA A 114 8.65 -1.06 -4.31
N PRO A 115 9.58 -2.03 -4.25
CA PRO A 115 9.88 -2.89 -5.39
C PRO A 115 8.71 -3.81 -5.77
N ASN A 116 7.82 -4.10 -4.82
CA ASN A 116 6.60 -4.87 -5.05
C ASN A 116 5.53 -4.61 -3.99
N PHE A 117 4.37 -5.24 -4.17
CA PHE A 117 3.22 -5.09 -3.29
C PHE A 117 3.49 -5.54 -1.85
N SER A 118 4.14 -6.69 -1.64
CA SER A 118 4.46 -7.18 -0.29
C SER A 118 5.39 -6.21 0.46
N SER A 119 6.39 -5.69 -0.25
CA SER A 119 7.33 -4.68 0.23
C SER A 119 6.64 -3.37 0.58
N ALA A 120 5.63 -2.96 -0.19
CA ALA A 120 4.84 -1.75 0.10
C ALA A 120 4.08 -1.88 1.43
N LEU A 121 3.45 -3.03 1.67
CA LEU A 121 2.75 -3.29 2.93
C LEU A 121 3.71 -3.29 4.12
N PHE A 122 4.89 -3.89 3.97
CA PHE A 122 5.92 -3.89 5.01
C PHE A 122 6.47 -2.48 5.27
N ARG A 123 6.74 -1.70 4.21
CA ARG A 123 7.18 -0.31 4.32
C ARG A 123 6.19 0.52 5.10
N HIS A 124 4.91 0.44 4.77
CA HIS A 124 3.86 1.18 5.48
C HIS A 124 3.76 0.80 6.96
N ALA A 125 3.94 -0.48 7.30
CA ALA A 125 3.98 -0.92 8.69
C ALA A 125 5.16 -0.31 9.46
N LEU A 126 6.34 -0.22 8.84
CA LEU A 126 7.51 0.45 9.43
C LEU A 126 7.31 1.96 9.54
N GLU A 127 6.77 2.59 8.50
CA GLU A 127 6.49 4.02 8.47
C GLU A 127 5.53 4.41 9.59
N TYR A 128 4.47 3.63 9.80
CA TYR A 128 3.54 3.83 10.91
C TYR A 128 4.24 3.75 12.28
N SER A 129 5.24 2.87 12.43
CA SER A 129 6.05 2.82 13.64
C SER A 129 6.95 4.05 13.83
N ALA A 130 7.31 4.74 12.74
CA ALA A 130 8.16 5.93 12.78
C ALA A 130 7.38 7.24 12.92
N SER A 131 6.07 7.22 12.64
CA SER A 131 5.20 8.39 12.66
C SER A 131 4.35 8.53 13.92
N ILE A 132 4.34 7.52 14.80
CA ILE A 132 3.48 7.49 15.98
C ILE A 132 4.02 8.37 17.11
N ASP A 133 3.12 9.03 17.85
CA ASP A 133 3.48 9.75 19.07
C ASP A 133 3.75 8.79 20.26
N GLU A 134 4.58 9.21 21.21
CA GLU A 134 5.00 8.38 22.35
C GLU A 134 3.83 7.91 23.25
N ASP A 135 2.72 8.65 23.29
CA ASP A 135 1.53 8.30 24.08
C ASP A 135 0.59 7.31 23.36
N GLU A 136 0.87 6.98 22.11
CA GLU A 136 0.07 6.06 21.28
C GLU A 136 0.72 4.67 21.10
N LEU A 137 1.72 4.32 21.91
CA LEU A 137 2.44 3.04 21.83
C LEU A 137 1.53 1.78 21.89
N GLU A 138 0.47 1.81 22.70
CA GLU A 138 -0.47 0.68 22.77
C GLU A 138 -1.29 0.54 21.47
N LEU A 139 -1.61 1.65 20.82
CA LEU A 139 -2.27 1.65 19.51
C LEU A 139 -1.32 1.10 18.44
N LEU A 140 -0.06 1.57 18.42
CA LEU A 140 0.96 1.01 17.53
C LEU A 140 1.03 -0.51 17.65
N LYS A 141 1.18 -1.01 18.89
CA LYS A 141 1.31 -2.43 19.16
C LYS A 141 0.09 -3.22 18.70
N ALA A 142 -1.12 -2.71 18.96
CA ALA A 142 -2.35 -3.35 18.52
C ALA A 142 -2.43 -3.40 16.99
N THR A 143 -2.13 -2.29 16.31
CA THR A 143 -2.12 -2.20 14.85
C THR A 143 -1.09 -3.16 14.25
N LEU A 144 0.17 -3.14 14.68
CA LEU A 144 1.20 -4.02 14.12
C LEU A 144 0.94 -5.50 14.42
N THR A 145 0.36 -5.83 15.58
CA THR A 145 -0.09 -7.20 15.88
C THR A 145 -1.18 -7.65 14.90
N LYS A 146 -2.13 -6.76 14.59
CA LYS A 146 -3.15 -7.01 13.58
C LYS A 146 -2.50 -7.21 12.21
N LEU A 147 -1.58 -6.34 11.78
CA LEU A 147 -0.87 -6.48 10.49
C LEU A 147 -0.16 -7.84 10.36
N LEU A 148 0.57 -8.25 11.40
CA LEU A 148 1.25 -9.55 11.44
C LEU A 148 0.29 -10.73 11.22
N SER A 149 -0.92 -10.65 11.77
CA SER A 149 -1.93 -11.71 11.59
C SER A 149 -2.44 -11.83 10.15
N TYR A 150 -2.33 -10.78 9.34
CA TYR A 150 -2.75 -10.77 7.94
C TYR A 150 -1.59 -11.01 6.97
N PHE A 151 -0.41 -10.50 7.29
CA PHE A 151 0.69 -10.39 6.32
C PHE A 151 1.85 -11.34 6.57
N SER A 152 1.88 -12.05 7.70
CA SER A 152 2.96 -13.00 7.99
C SER A 152 3.13 -14.12 6.95
N GLU A 153 2.10 -14.43 6.16
CA GLU A 153 2.19 -15.42 5.09
C GLU A 153 2.80 -14.87 3.78
N ILE A 154 2.80 -13.54 3.60
CA ILE A 154 3.34 -12.88 2.40
C ILE A 154 4.64 -12.11 2.67
N TRP A 155 5.01 -11.96 3.94
CA TRP A 155 6.26 -11.34 4.38
C TRP A 155 7.33 -12.37 4.68
N ASP A 156 8.58 -12.00 4.40
CA ASP A 156 9.73 -12.79 4.83
C ASP A 156 9.83 -12.84 6.36
N ASP A 157 10.39 -13.94 6.90
CA ASP A 157 10.57 -14.13 8.34
C ASP A 157 11.31 -12.95 9.00
N GLN A 158 12.31 -12.39 8.30
CA GLN A 158 13.06 -11.23 8.80
C GLN A 158 12.19 -9.98 8.99
N TRP A 159 11.21 -9.76 8.11
CA TRP A 159 10.29 -8.63 8.21
C TRP A 159 9.27 -8.87 9.32
N VAL A 160 8.78 -10.10 9.46
CA VAL A 160 7.92 -10.49 10.57
C VAL A 160 8.61 -10.21 11.92
N GLU A 161 9.88 -10.60 12.06
CA GLU A 161 10.65 -10.30 13.28
C GLU A 161 10.89 -8.79 13.45
N LYS A 162 11.16 -8.06 12.37
CA LYS A 162 11.32 -6.60 12.45
C LYS A 162 10.04 -5.90 12.92
N ILE A 163 8.88 -6.29 12.42
CA ILE A 163 7.59 -5.73 12.88
C ILE A 163 7.33 -6.05 14.36
N LYS A 164 7.69 -7.26 14.83
CA LYS A 164 7.61 -7.59 16.26
C LYS A 164 8.54 -6.70 17.10
N GLU A 165 9.77 -6.45 16.64
CA GLU A 165 10.71 -5.55 17.30
C GLU A 165 10.13 -4.12 17.41
N VAL A 166 9.70 -3.54 16.28
CA VAL A 166 9.24 -2.14 16.26
C VAL A 166 7.91 -1.93 16.96
N SER A 167 7.10 -2.97 17.16
CA SER A 167 5.90 -2.92 18.01
C SER A 167 6.19 -2.64 19.49
N SER A 168 7.42 -2.86 19.93
CA SER A 168 7.86 -2.61 21.31
C SER A 168 8.87 -1.47 21.41
N THR A 169 9.60 -1.18 20.33
CA THR A 169 10.57 -0.11 20.25
C THR A 169 10.41 0.57 18.90
N PRO A 170 9.51 1.57 18.80
CA PRO A 170 9.23 2.24 17.54
C PRO A 170 10.49 2.88 16.96
N LEU A 171 10.52 3.01 15.64
CA LEU A 171 11.63 3.65 14.95
C LEU A 171 11.55 5.16 15.10
N THR A 172 12.70 5.82 15.05
CA THR A 172 12.75 7.23 14.63
C THR A 172 12.70 7.31 13.12
N TRP A 173 12.30 8.46 12.57
CA TRP A 173 12.28 8.69 11.12
C TRP A 173 13.62 8.36 10.45
N ASN A 174 14.74 8.79 11.03
CA ASN A 174 16.08 8.49 10.51
C ASN A 174 16.40 6.99 10.50
N GLN A 175 15.94 6.23 11.50
CA GLN A 175 16.14 4.77 11.53
C GLN A 175 15.28 4.07 10.47
N TYR A 176 14.06 4.56 10.25
CA TYR A 176 13.18 4.09 9.20
C TYR A 176 13.81 4.31 7.81
N GLU A 177 14.22 5.54 7.48
CA GLU A 177 14.84 5.85 6.18
C GLU A 177 16.07 4.97 5.93
N HIS A 178 16.95 4.85 6.92
CA HIS A 178 18.14 4.00 6.79
C HIS A 178 17.80 2.52 6.56
N TYR A 179 16.75 2.03 7.23
CA TYR A 179 16.29 0.65 7.04
C TYR A 179 15.75 0.45 5.62
N ILE A 180 14.89 1.36 5.14
CA ILE A 180 14.31 1.28 3.79
C ILE A 180 15.39 1.38 2.71
N GLU A 181 16.38 2.25 2.89
CA GLU A 181 17.50 2.39 1.94
C GLU A 181 18.29 1.09 1.85
N HIS A 182 18.58 0.48 3.01
CA HIS A 182 19.30 -0.78 3.07
C HIS A 182 18.50 -1.94 2.47
N GLU A 183 17.20 -2.02 2.76
CA GLU A 183 16.35 -3.15 2.38
C GLU A 183 15.94 -3.11 0.91
N PHE A 184 15.52 -1.94 0.40
CA PHE A 184 14.98 -1.80 -0.95
C PHE A 184 15.94 -1.09 -1.90
N GLY A 185 16.90 -0.34 -1.38
CA GLY A 185 17.78 0.52 -2.14
C GLY A 185 17.30 1.97 -2.19
N LYS A 186 18.25 2.90 -2.35
CA LYS A 186 18.02 4.35 -2.41
C LYS A 186 16.99 4.82 -3.44
N ASP A 187 16.80 4.05 -4.51
CA ASP A 187 15.85 4.37 -5.56
C ASP A 187 14.41 4.39 -5.02
N PHE A 188 14.11 3.69 -3.92
CA PHE A 188 12.78 3.72 -3.30
C PHE A 188 12.64 4.80 -2.23
N ILE A 189 13.63 5.68 -2.06
CA ILE A 189 13.53 6.85 -1.18
C ILE A 189 13.57 8.14 -2.01
N GLU A 190 14.45 8.19 -3.01
CA GLU A 190 14.80 9.45 -3.67
C GLU A 190 14.32 9.53 -5.12
N ARG A 191 13.86 8.42 -5.72
CA ARG A 191 13.59 8.38 -7.15
C ARG A 191 12.14 8.74 -7.46
N THR A 192 12.00 9.77 -8.29
CA THR A 192 10.76 10.10 -8.95
C THR A 192 10.81 9.77 -10.44
N ILE A 193 9.65 9.56 -11.05
CA ILE A 193 9.49 9.48 -12.50
C ILE A 193 8.41 10.44 -12.97
N ILE A 194 8.72 11.15 -14.05
CA ILE A 194 7.75 11.99 -14.73
C ILE A 194 6.74 11.10 -15.45
N TRP A 195 5.45 11.36 -15.24
CA TRP A 195 4.37 10.78 -16.04
C TRP A 195 4.57 11.20 -17.49
N THR A 196 5.15 10.32 -18.30
CA THR A 196 5.33 10.53 -19.74
C THR A 196 4.34 9.66 -20.49
N LYS A 197 3.72 10.27 -21.51
CA LYS A 197 2.68 9.66 -22.37
C LYS A 197 3.21 8.48 -23.17
#